data_AF-A0A3P7DZJ6-F1
#
_entry.id   AF-A0A3P7DZJ6-F1
#
_cell.length_a   1.000
_cell.length_b   1.000
_cell.length_c   1.000
_cell.angle_alpha   90.00
_cell.angle_beta   90.00
_cell.angle_gamma   90.00
#
_symmetry.space_group_name_H-M   'P 1'
#
loop_
_entity.id
_entity.type
_entity.pdbx_description
1 polymer ?
#
loop_
_entity_poly.entity_id
_entity_poly.type
_entity_poly.pdbx_seq_one_letter_code
_entity_poly.pdbx_strand_id
1 'polypeptide(L)'
;MEEIVKILLEYINEENQRENKILDFYHPSEMQKLIDLSIPDNPRTLHQLLQDCQEVLRLGVRTGHPRFFNQISCGLDLVSMAGEWLTATANTNMFTYEIAPVFILMEKEVTKKMAELIGWQDSDAIFAPGISYLIL
;
A
#
# COMPACT_ATOMS: atom_id res chain seq x y z
N MET A 1 -3.02 15.17 10.85
CA MET A 1 -3.71 14.35 9.83
C MET A 1 -3.81 15.09 8.50
N GLU A 2 -4.30 16.33 8.47
CA GLU A 2 -4.40 17.10 7.23
C GLU A 2 -3.06 17.25 6.48
N GLU A 3 -1.97 17.55 7.20
CA GLU A 3 -0.64 17.71 6.58
C GLU A 3 -0.12 16.44 5.90
N ILE A 4 -0.30 15.27 6.53
CA ILE A 4 0.14 14.00 5.90
C ILE A 4 -0.73 13.66 4.68
N VAL A 5 -2.03 13.96 4.71
CA VAL A 5 -2.90 13.79 3.53
C VAL A 5 -2.45 14.70 2.38
N LYS A 6 -2.06 15.95 2.66
CA LYS A 6 -1.52 16.85 1.63
C LYS A 6 -0.26 16.26 0.99
N ILE A 7 0.70 15.79 1.80
CA ILE A 7 1.93 15.14 1.32
C ILE A 7 1.60 13.95 0.40
N LEU A 8 0.66 13.10 0.80
CA LEU A 8 0.26 11.94 -0.01
C LEU A 8 -0.42 12.37 -1.32
N LEU A 9 -1.32 13.36 -1.29
CA LEU A 9 -1.98 13.88 -2.49
C LEU A 9 -1.00 14.53 -3.47
N GLU A 10 -0.01 15.28 -2.97
CA GLU A 10 1.08 15.83 -3.77
C GLU A 10 1.87 14.70 -4.45
N TYR A 11 2.27 13.68 -3.69
CA TYR A 11 2.97 12.52 -4.22
C TYR A 11 2.17 11.79 -5.32
N ILE A 12 0.87 11.57 -5.11
CA ILE A 12 -0.04 10.91 -6.08
C ILE A 12 -0.12 11.73 -7.39
N ASN A 13 -0.19 13.06 -7.27
CA ASN A 13 -0.23 13.94 -8.45
C ASN A 13 1.07 13.89 -9.25
N GLU A 14 2.21 13.79 -8.57
CA GLU A 14 3.53 13.64 -9.18
C GLU A 14 3.76 12.24 -9.75
N GLU A 15 3.22 11.20 -9.12
CA GLU A 15 3.42 9.79 -9.46
C GLU A 15 3.08 9.51 -10.93
N ASN A 16 2.00 10.13 -11.40
CA ASN A 16 1.46 9.91 -12.74
C ASN A 16 2.11 10.81 -13.82
N GLN A 17 3.02 11.71 -13.45
CA GLN A 17 3.69 12.62 -14.37
C GLN A 17 4.88 11.95 -15.07
N ARG A 18 4.89 11.97 -16.40
CA ARG A 18 5.89 11.23 -17.21
C ARG A 18 7.28 11.86 -17.22
N GLU A 19 7.36 13.13 -16.84
CA GLU A 19 8.57 13.92 -16.68
C GLU A 19 9.30 13.61 -15.37
N ASN A 20 8.60 13.05 -14.38
CA ASN A 20 9.20 12.66 -13.12
C ASN A 20 10.03 11.38 -13.29
N LYS A 21 11.06 11.25 -12.46
CA LYS A 21 11.85 10.02 -12.43
C LYS A 21 11.07 8.93 -11.72
N ILE A 22 11.20 7.70 -12.21
CA ILE A 22 10.66 6.49 -11.56
C ILE A 22 11.34 6.25 -10.20
N LEU A 23 12.64 6.54 -10.12
CA LEU A 23 13.47 6.35 -8.94
C LEU A 23 14.71 7.23 -9.07
N ASP A 24 15.05 7.93 -8.00
CA ASP A 24 16.42 8.43 -7.80
C ASP A 24 17.25 7.31 -7.17
N PHE A 25 18.01 6.59 -8.00
CA PHE A 25 18.72 5.39 -7.56
C PHE A 25 19.98 5.73 -6.75
N TYR A 26 20.12 5.05 -5.62
CA TYR A 26 21.30 5.10 -4.75
C TYR A 26 21.65 3.69 -4.28
N HIS A 27 22.93 3.36 -4.17
CA HIS A 27 23.34 2.12 -3.51
C HIS A 27 23.03 2.18 -1.99
N PRO A 28 22.88 1.04 -1.29
CA PRO A 28 22.49 1.03 0.13
C PRO A 28 23.36 1.90 1.05
N SER A 29 24.67 1.96 0.80
CA SER A 29 25.62 2.79 1.58
C SER A 29 25.49 4.29 1.30
N GLU A 30 24.96 4.67 0.13
CA GLU A 30 24.61 6.05 -0.21
C GLU A 30 23.25 6.40 0.38
N MET A 31 22.26 5.49 0.28
CA MET A 31 20.92 5.67 0.82
C MET A 31 20.94 5.93 2.34
N GLN A 32 21.74 5.16 3.09
CA GLN A 32 21.91 5.35 4.54
C GLN A 32 22.46 6.74 4.94
N LYS A 33 23.08 7.47 4.00
CA LYS A 33 23.54 8.84 4.24
C LYS A 33 22.49 9.90 3.92
N LEU A 34 21.45 9.53 3.16
CA LEU A 34 20.38 10.42 2.72
C LEU A 34 19.20 10.43 3.70
N ILE A 35 18.96 9.31 4.37
CA ILE A 35 17.85 9.16 5.33
C ILE A 35 18.35 8.57 6.64
N ASP A 36 18.05 9.24 7.75
CA ASP A 36 18.34 8.75 9.10
C ASP A 36 17.25 7.77 9.53
N LEU A 37 17.59 6.48 9.54
CA LEU A 37 16.69 5.40 9.96
C LEU A 37 16.94 4.94 11.40
N SER A 38 17.78 5.65 12.16
CA SER A 38 18.03 5.32 13.56
C SER A 38 16.78 5.60 14.40
N ILE A 39 16.49 4.71 15.37
CA ILE A 39 15.39 4.90 16.31
C ILE A 39 15.93 5.71 17.49
N PRO A 40 15.47 6.95 17.71
CA PRO A 40 15.98 7.79 18.80
C PRO A 40 15.41 7.36 20.15
N ASP A 41 16.18 7.54 21.23
CA ASP A 41 15.71 7.30 22.61
C ASP A 41 14.60 8.27 23.03
N ASN A 42 14.60 9.47 22.44
CA ASN A 42 13.62 10.52 22.72
C ASN A 42 12.70 10.74 21.51
N PRO A 43 11.41 11.05 21.74
CA PRO A 43 10.47 11.32 20.66
C PRO A 43 10.91 12.53 19.84
N ARG A 44 10.65 12.47 18.53
CA ARG A 44 10.83 13.60 17.61
C ARG A 44 9.55 14.43 17.53
N THR A 45 9.65 15.64 16.98
CA THR A 45 8.46 16.49 16.77
C THR A 45 7.60 15.94 15.64
N LEU A 46 6.31 16.30 15.63
CA LEU A 46 5.43 15.96 14.50
C LEU A 46 5.91 16.58 13.18
N HIS A 47 6.56 17.76 13.24
CA HIS A 47 7.14 18.39 12.05
C HIS A 47 8.26 17.53 11.46
N GLN A 48 9.15 17.00 12.30
CA GLN A 48 10.21 16.10 11.86
C GLN A 48 9.60 14.83 11.23
N LEU A 49 8.58 14.24 11.87
CA LEU A 49 7.91 13.06 11.32
C LEU A 49 7.33 13.32 9.91
N LEU A 50 6.75 14.49 9.67
CA LEU A 50 6.25 14.86 8.34
C LEU A 50 7.37 15.00 7.30
N GLN A 51 8.51 15.58 7.69
CA GLN A 51 9.70 15.65 6.83
C GLN A 51 10.24 14.25 6.51
N ASP A 52 10.29 13.36 7.50
CA ASP A 52 10.73 11.98 7.33
C ASP A 52 9.79 11.24 6.34
N CYS A 53 8.48 11.45 6.44
CA CYS A 53 7.52 10.90 5.47
C CYS A 53 7.76 11.39 4.03
N GLN A 54 8.06 12.68 3.84
CA GLN A 54 8.38 13.24 2.52
C GLN A 54 9.65 12.61 1.94
N GLU A 55 10.70 12.46 2.76
CA GLU A 55 11.95 11.85 2.31
C GLU A 55 11.80 10.37 1.95
N VAL A 56 11.00 9.61 2.73
CA VAL A 56 10.66 8.21 2.40
C VAL A 56 10.01 8.11 1.02
N LEU A 57 9.04 8.97 0.72
CA LEU A 57 8.36 8.99 -0.58
C LEU A 57 9.30 9.43 -1.70
N ARG A 58 10.12 10.47 -1.47
CA ARG A 58 11.06 11.03 -2.46
C ARG A 58 12.14 10.03 -2.87
N LEU A 59 12.66 9.25 -1.91
CA LEU A 59 13.70 8.24 -2.12
C LEU A 59 13.14 6.88 -2.57
N GLY A 60 11.82 6.71 -2.50
CA GLY A 60 11.10 5.51 -2.91
C GLY A 60 11.02 5.33 -4.43
N VAL A 61 10.60 4.13 -4.83
CA VAL A 61 10.27 3.84 -6.23
C VAL A 61 8.84 4.26 -6.50
N ARG A 62 8.64 5.03 -7.57
CA ARG A 62 7.33 5.39 -8.10
C ARG A 62 6.69 4.23 -8.87
N THR A 63 6.08 3.27 -8.16
CA THR A 63 5.46 2.08 -8.75
C THR A 63 4.18 2.37 -9.54
N GLY A 64 3.55 3.52 -9.30
CA GLY A 64 2.41 4.02 -10.07
C GLY A 64 2.80 4.73 -11.36
N HIS A 65 4.09 5.01 -11.58
CA HIS A 65 4.54 5.77 -12.73
C HIS A 65 4.20 5.07 -14.07
N PRO A 66 3.69 5.78 -15.10
CA PRO A 66 3.24 5.17 -16.37
C PRO A 66 4.33 4.43 -17.17
N ARG A 67 5.60 4.58 -16.79
CA ARG A 67 6.75 3.90 -17.40
C ARG A 67 7.43 2.88 -16.47
N PHE A 68 6.82 2.56 -15.32
CA PHE A 68 7.31 1.52 -14.42
C PHE A 68 6.82 0.13 -14.88
N PHE A 69 7.75 -0.71 -15.36
CA PHE A 69 7.47 -2.05 -15.89
C PHE A 69 8.30 -3.15 -15.22
N ASN A 70 8.86 -2.88 -14.04
CA ASN A 70 9.79 -3.80 -13.38
C ASN A 70 9.09 -4.97 -12.69
N GLN A 71 7.80 -4.84 -12.38
CA GLN A 71 7.04 -5.81 -11.60
C GLN A 71 5.68 -6.10 -12.26
N ILE A 72 5.13 -7.29 -11.96
CA ILE A 72 3.76 -7.65 -12.38
C ILE A 72 2.69 -6.83 -11.64
N SER A 73 3.03 -6.30 -10.47
CA SER A 73 2.22 -5.36 -9.68
C SER A 73 2.75 -3.95 -9.94
N CYS A 74 2.02 -3.16 -10.71
CA CYS A 74 2.33 -1.78 -11.04
C CYS A 74 1.06 -0.94 -11.17
N GLY A 75 1.22 0.38 -11.22
CA GLY A 75 0.10 1.32 -11.24
C GLY A 75 -0.34 1.73 -9.83
N LEU A 76 -1.23 2.73 -9.79
CA LEU A 76 -1.83 3.26 -8.57
C LEU A 76 -3.32 3.50 -8.82
N ASP A 77 -4.16 2.58 -8.35
CA ASP A 77 -5.62 2.71 -8.44
C ASP A 77 -6.16 3.50 -7.25
N LEU A 78 -6.79 4.65 -7.53
CA LEU A 78 -7.25 5.59 -6.50
C LEU A 78 -8.36 5.02 -5.62
N VAL A 79 -9.19 4.12 -6.16
CA VAL A 79 -10.28 3.48 -5.42
C VAL A 79 -9.71 2.45 -4.44
N SER A 80 -8.76 1.64 -4.90
CA SER A 80 -8.05 0.65 -4.09
C SER A 80 -7.27 1.32 -2.97
N MET A 81 -6.57 2.42 -3.26
CA MET A 81 -5.87 3.22 -2.24
C MET A 81 -6.83 3.79 -1.18
N ALA A 82 -7.99 4.32 -1.58
CA ALA A 82 -9.00 4.77 -0.62
C ALA A 82 -9.53 3.61 0.24
N GLY A 83 -9.68 2.42 -0.35
CA GLY A 83 -9.99 1.18 0.36
C GLY A 83 -8.92 0.80 1.38
N GLU A 84 -7.63 0.94 1.06
CA GLU A 84 -6.53 0.71 2.00
C GLU A 84 -6.56 1.70 3.16
N TRP A 85 -6.80 2.99 2.90
CA TRP A 85 -6.94 4.00 3.97
C TRP A 85 -8.13 3.71 4.88
N LEU A 86 -9.27 3.30 4.31
CA LEU A 86 -10.44 2.88 5.07
C LEU A 86 -10.13 1.65 5.93
N THR A 87 -9.46 0.65 5.34
CA THR A 87 -9.08 -0.59 6.03
C THR A 87 -8.13 -0.31 7.20
N ALA A 88 -7.10 0.51 6.97
CA ALA A 88 -6.16 0.94 8.02
C ALA A 88 -6.84 1.76 9.12
N THR A 89 -7.85 2.56 8.76
CA THR A 89 -8.67 3.31 9.75
C THR A 89 -9.54 2.37 10.59
N ALA A 90 -10.09 1.32 10.00
CA ALA A 90 -10.89 0.33 10.70
C ALA A 90 -10.07 -0.56 11.65
N ASN A 91 -8.83 -0.88 11.28
CA ASN A 91 -7.83 -1.57 12.11
C ASN A 91 -8.38 -2.80 12.87
N THR A 92 -9.09 -3.68 12.16
CA THR A 92 -9.66 -4.93 12.70
C THR A 92 -9.00 -6.16 12.07
N ASN A 93 -9.31 -7.35 12.58
CA ASN A 93 -8.83 -8.63 12.04
C ASN A 93 -9.97 -9.44 11.41
N MET A 94 -9.64 -10.32 10.46
CA MET A 94 -10.61 -11.18 9.74
C MET A 94 -10.98 -12.49 10.46
N PHE A 95 -10.55 -12.69 11.72
CA PHE A 95 -10.68 -14.00 12.38
C PHE A 95 -12.10 -14.38 12.80
N THR A 96 -12.95 -13.41 13.13
CA THR A 96 -14.34 -13.68 13.55
C THR A 96 -15.31 -12.61 13.05
N TYR A 97 -16.57 -13.04 12.85
CA TYR A 97 -17.66 -12.14 12.48
C TYR A 97 -17.90 -11.02 13.51
N GLU A 98 -17.61 -11.29 14.78
CA GLU A 98 -17.81 -10.34 15.87
C GLU A 98 -16.99 -9.06 15.70
N ILE A 99 -15.77 -9.15 15.16
CA ILE A 99 -14.86 -8.00 15.00
C ILE A 99 -14.78 -7.46 13.56
N ALA A 100 -15.18 -8.25 12.56
CA ALA A 100 -15.13 -7.87 11.15
C ALA A 100 -16.42 -8.22 10.38
N PRO A 101 -17.62 -7.84 10.89
CA PRO A 101 -18.89 -8.32 10.34
C PRO A 101 -19.11 -7.89 8.88
N VAL A 102 -18.68 -6.67 8.53
CA VAL A 102 -18.81 -6.15 7.16
C VAL A 102 -17.76 -6.77 6.24
N PHE A 103 -16.50 -6.82 6.67
CA PHE A 103 -15.40 -7.32 5.83
C PHE A 103 -15.52 -8.81 5.54
N ILE A 104 -16.01 -9.64 6.48
CA ILE A 104 -16.27 -11.07 6.24
C ILE A 104 -17.39 -11.27 5.21
N LEU A 105 -18.43 -10.45 5.24
CA LEU A 105 -19.48 -10.50 4.21
C LEU A 105 -18.96 -10.02 2.85
N MET A 106 -18.11 -9.00 2.82
CA MET A 106 -17.44 -8.54 1.59
C MET A 106 -16.54 -9.64 1.00
N GLU A 107 -15.72 -10.29 1.82
CA GLU A 107 -14.86 -11.40 1.40
C GLU A 107 -15.70 -12.52 0.76
N LYS A 108 -16.81 -12.90 1.41
CA LYS A 108 -17.73 -13.91 0.89
C LYS A 108 -18.30 -13.55 -0.50
N GLU A 109 -18.71 -12.30 -0.71
CA GLU A 109 -19.25 -11.86 -2.00
C GLU A 109 -18.16 -11.82 -3.08
N VAL A 110 -16.96 -11.34 -2.75
CA VAL A 110 -15.82 -11.29 -3.68
C VAL A 110 -15.38 -12.70 -4.09
N THR A 111 -15.19 -13.61 -3.13
CA THR A 111 -14.75 -14.97 -3.42
C THR A 111 -15.79 -15.76 -4.21
N LYS A 112 -17.08 -15.61 -3.87
CA LYS A 112 -18.17 -16.15 -4.67
C LYS A 112 -18.11 -15.65 -6.11
N LYS A 113 -17.89 -14.33 -6.31
CA LYS A 113 -17.79 -13.76 -7.66
C LYS A 113 -16.58 -14.31 -8.42
N MET A 114 -15.45 -14.49 -7.76
CA MET A 114 -14.25 -15.10 -8.36
C MET A 114 -14.52 -16.55 -8.80
N ALA A 115 -15.18 -17.35 -7.97
CA ALA A 115 -15.55 -18.72 -8.33
C ALA A 115 -16.52 -18.79 -9.51
N GLU A 116 -17.51 -17.90 -9.56
CA GLU A 116 -18.41 -17.77 -10.71
C GLU A 116 -17.66 -17.47 -12.01
N LEU A 117 -16.64 -16.60 -11.97
CA LEU A 117 -15.80 -16.27 -13.13
C LEU A 117 -14.95 -17.46 -13.61
N ILE A 118 -14.55 -18.35 -12.71
CA ILE A 118 -13.86 -19.61 -13.03
C ILE A 118 -14.85 -20.66 -13.57
N GLY A 119 -16.14 -20.52 -13.27
CA GLY A 119 -17.20 -21.45 -13.68
C GLY A 119 -17.52 -22.52 -12.63
N TRP A 120 -17.10 -22.34 -11.38
CA TRP A 120 -17.41 -23.26 -10.30
C TRP A 120 -18.79 -22.97 -9.71
N GLN A 121 -19.49 -24.06 -9.35
CA GLN A 121 -20.70 -24.03 -8.53
C GLN A 121 -20.30 -24.70 -7.21
N ASP A 122 -20.65 -24.12 -6.06
CA ASP A 122 -20.30 -24.62 -4.71
C ASP A 122 -18.80 -24.61 -4.33
N SER A 123 -18.16 -23.45 -4.40
CA SER A 123 -16.77 -23.24 -3.95
C SER A 123 -16.68 -22.72 -2.52
N ASP A 124 -15.55 -23.01 -1.85
CA ASP A 124 -15.08 -22.33 -0.65
C ASP A 124 -13.73 -21.66 -0.94
N ALA A 125 -13.43 -20.55 -0.29
CA ALA A 125 -12.24 -19.76 -0.57
C ALA A 125 -11.90 -18.79 0.58
N ILE A 126 -10.62 -18.48 0.68
CA ILE A 126 -10.04 -17.55 1.65
C ILE A 126 -8.97 -16.69 0.97
N PHE A 127 -8.84 -15.42 1.37
CA PHE A 127 -7.67 -14.63 0.97
C PHE A 127 -6.44 -15.01 1.80
N ALA A 128 -5.29 -15.12 1.14
CA ALA A 128 -4.00 -15.41 1.77
C ALA A 128 -3.03 -14.24 1.59
N PRO A 129 -2.01 -14.08 2.46
CA PRO A 129 -1.03 -13.00 2.39
C PRO A 129 0.03 -13.23 1.30
N GLY A 130 -0.42 -13.48 0.06
CA GLY A 130 0.41 -13.78 -1.10
C GLY A 130 0.25 -15.21 -1.62
N ILE A 131 0.51 -15.38 -2.92
CA ILE A 131 0.29 -16.65 -3.63
C ILE A 131 1.15 -17.81 -3.08
N SER A 132 2.32 -17.53 -2.51
CA SER A 132 3.21 -18.56 -1.94
C SER A 132 2.58 -19.36 -0.80
N TYR A 133 1.59 -18.79 -0.10
CA TYR A 133 0.86 -19.47 0.97
C TYR A 133 -0.26 -20.38 0.47
N LEU A 134 -0.62 -20.30 -0.81
CA LEU A 134 -1.70 -21.09 -1.43
C LEU A 134 -1.20 -22.36 -2.15
N ILE A 135 0.12 -22.50 -2.35
CA ILE A 135 0.73 -23.54 -3.20
C ILE A 135 1.46 -24.65 -2.42
N LEU A 136 1.19 -24.78 -1.12
CA LEU A 136 1.74 -25.84 -0.26
C LEU A 136 0.73 -26.97 -0.08
#